data_AF-A0A7C1MDH8-F1
#
_entry.id   AF-A0A7C1MDH8-F1
#
_cell.length_a   1.000
_cell.length_b   1.000
_cell.length_c   1.000
_cell.angle_alpha   90.00
_cell.angle_beta   90.00
_cell.angle_gamma   90.00
#
_symmetry.space_group_name_H-M   'P 1'
#
loop_
_entity.id
_entity.type
_entity.pdbx_description
1 polymer ?
#
loop_
_entity_poly.entity_id
_entity_poly.type
_entity_poly.pdbx_seq_one_letter_code
_entity_poly.pdbx_strand_id
1 'polypeptide(L)'
;HGKPREILTDNGSAFGLRSKHSKFDRGCRRRGIKHIRTAIHSPTTTGKIERFFQTLARELKFCVDHHEFRMRYNHFRPHTSLHGKVPAEVYFSLRHMS
;
A
#
# COMPACT_ATOMS: atom_id res chain seq x y z
N HIS A 1 7.05 -11.92 -1.22
CA HIS A 1 5.66 -11.73 -0.72
C HIS A 1 4.67 -12.37 -1.70
N GLY A 2 3.51 -12.84 -1.22
CA GLY A 2 2.46 -13.46 -2.06
C GLY A 2 1.51 -12.45 -2.72
N LYS A 3 0.53 -12.92 -3.49
CA LYS A 3 -0.50 -12.05 -4.10
C LYS A 3 -1.55 -11.61 -3.05
N PRO A 4 -2.03 -10.36 -3.08
CA PRO A 4 -3.15 -9.95 -2.24
C PRO A 4 -4.46 -10.56 -2.73
N ARG A 5 -5.47 -10.65 -1.84
CA ARG A 5 -6.85 -11.01 -2.21
C ARG A 5 -7.58 -9.86 -2.89
N GLU A 6 -7.34 -8.64 -2.41
CA GLU A 6 -7.99 -7.42 -2.82
C GLU A 6 -6.96 -6.28 -2.99
N ILE A 7 -7.21 -5.39 -3.94
CA ILE A 7 -6.44 -4.14 -4.12
C ILE A 7 -7.44 -3.00 -4.19
N LEU A 8 -7.16 -1.93 -3.45
CA LEU A 8 -7.95 -0.70 -3.42
C LEU A 8 -7.17 0.44 -4.07
N THR A 9 -7.73 1.07 -5.11
CA THR A 9 -7.10 2.23 -5.79
C THR A 9 -8.08 3.37 -5.98
N ASP A 10 -7.53 4.55 -6.24
CA ASP A 10 -8.31 5.66 -6.80
C ASP A 10 -8.68 5.41 -8.28
N ASN A 11 -9.28 6.42 -8.91
CA ASN A 11 -9.62 6.41 -10.33
C ASN A 11 -8.54 7.09 -11.20
N GLY A 12 -7.26 7.03 -10.80
CA GLY A 12 -6.14 7.56 -11.56
C GLY A 12 -5.97 6.89 -12.93
N SER A 13 -5.30 7.56 -13.85
CA SER A 13 -5.05 7.06 -15.21
C SER A 13 -4.28 5.75 -15.22
N ALA A 14 -3.30 5.60 -14.31
CA ALA A 14 -2.54 4.36 -14.12
C ALA A 14 -3.43 3.14 -13.81
N PHE A 15 -4.57 3.37 -13.15
CA PHE A 15 -5.53 2.33 -12.81
C PHE A 15 -6.71 2.26 -13.79
N GLY A 16 -6.70 3.03 -14.88
CA GLY A 16 -7.70 2.94 -15.94
C GLY A 16 -8.89 3.87 -15.80
N LEU A 17 -8.73 5.00 -15.09
CA LEU A 17 -9.76 6.03 -14.93
C LEU A 17 -11.04 5.42 -14.35
N ARG A 18 -12.19 5.60 -15.02
CA ARG A 18 -13.50 5.05 -14.64
C ARG A 18 -13.79 3.69 -15.29
N SER A 19 -12.89 3.18 -16.13
CA SER A 19 -13.10 1.90 -16.81
C SER A 19 -12.97 0.74 -15.81
N LYS A 20 -13.91 -0.20 -15.88
CA LYS A 20 -13.83 -1.50 -15.17
C LYS A 20 -13.13 -2.59 -15.99
N HIS A 21 -12.64 -2.22 -17.17
CA HIS A 21 -12.00 -3.12 -18.12
C HIS A 21 -10.60 -2.67 -18.52
N SER A 22 -9.94 -1.83 -17.71
CA SER A 22 -8.58 -1.39 -18.01
C SER A 22 -7.56 -2.54 -18.03
N LYS A 23 -6.35 -2.25 -18.51
CA LYS A 23 -5.22 -3.22 -18.42
C LYS A 23 -5.00 -3.66 -16.97
N PHE A 24 -5.15 -2.76 -16.00
CA PHE A 24 -5.01 -3.05 -14.58
C PHE A 24 -6.12 -3.98 -14.07
N ASP A 25 -7.39 -3.67 -14.38
CA ASP A 25 -8.53 -4.52 -14.01
C ASP A 25 -8.41 -5.94 -14.56
N ARG A 26 -8.02 -6.08 -15.83
CA ARG A 26 -7.80 -7.37 -16.47
C ARG A 26 -6.62 -8.11 -15.84
N GLY A 27 -5.57 -7.40 -15.44
CA GLY A 27 -4.43 -7.96 -14.71
C GLY A 27 -4.80 -8.50 -13.33
N CYS A 28 -5.67 -7.80 -12.60
CA CYS A 28 -6.19 -8.24 -11.32
C CYS A 28 -7.09 -9.46 -11.47
N ARG A 29 -8.06 -9.43 -12.40
CA ARG A 29 -8.95 -10.57 -12.68
C ARG A 29 -8.21 -11.85 -13.04
N ARG A 30 -7.23 -11.78 -13.95
CA ARG A 30 -6.41 -12.95 -14.34
C ARG A 30 -5.65 -13.57 -13.16
N ARG A 31 -5.31 -12.77 -12.16
CA ARG A 31 -4.63 -13.24 -10.95
C ARG A 31 -5.58 -13.61 -9.82
N GLY A 32 -6.90 -13.53 -10.04
CA GLY A 32 -7.91 -13.73 -8.99
C GLY A 32 -7.77 -12.72 -7.86
N ILE A 33 -7.48 -11.46 -8.18
CA ILE A 33 -7.40 -10.33 -7.26
C ILE A 33 -8.64 -9.47 -7.50
N LYS A 34 -9.41 -9.18 -6.45
CA LYS A 34 -10.57 -8.28 -6.56
C LYS A 34 -10.09 -6.83 -6.48
N HIS A 35 -10.36 -6.08 -7.55
CA HIS A 35 -10.03 -4.66 -7.65
C HIS A 35 -11.19 -3.82 -7.11
N ILE A 36 -10.95 -3.06 -6.06
CA ILE A 36 -11.89 -2.15 -5.40
C ILE A 36 -11.47 -0.72 -5.76
N ARG A 37 -12.45 0.12 -6.10
CA ARG A 37 -12.21 1.52 -6.45
C ARG A 37 -12.82 2.43 -5.40
N THR A 38 -12.11 3.49 -5.05
CA THR A 38 -12.68 4.54 -4.19
C THR A 38 -13.86 5.21 -4.89
N ALA A 39 -14.86 5.62 -4.10
CA ALA A 39 -15.89 6.53 -4.60
C ALA A 39 -15.25 7.86 -5.02
N ILE A 40 -15.93 8.59 -5.92
CA ILE A 40 -15.51 9.93 -6.35
C ILE A 40 -15.56 10.84 -5.11
N HIS A 41 -14.48 11.59 -4.86
CA HIS A 41 -14.32 12.44 -3.67
C HIS A 41 -14.45 11.69 -2.34
N SER A 42 -13.84 10.50 -2.23
CA SER A 42 -13.69 9.78 -0.95
C SER A 42 -12.28 9.92 -0.38
N PRO A 43 -11.94 11.08 0.23
CA PRO A 43 -10.61 11.35 0.80
C PRO A 43 -10.24 10.39 1.95
N THR A 44 -11.23 9.76 2.59
CA THR A 44 -11.00 8.86 3.74
C THR A 44 -10.38 7.52 3.35
N THR A 45 -10.44 7.14 2.07
CA THR A 45 -9.95 5.83 1.63
C THR A 45 -8.45 5.83 1.30
N THR A 46 -7.89 7.00 0.96
CA THR A 46 -6.48 7.18 0.57
C THR A 46 -5.56 7.61 1.72
N GLY A 47 -6.08 7.92 2.90
CA GLY A 47 -5.28 8.46 4.02
C GLY A 47 -4.06 7.61 4.42
N LYS A 48 -4.12 6.27 4.26
CA LYS A 48 -2.95 5.40 4.52
C LYS A 48 -1.82 5.64 3.53
N ILE A 49 -2.14 5.74 2.23
CA ILE A 49 -1.12 5.94 1.20
C ILE A 49 -0.59 7.37 1.23
N GLU A 50 -1.45 8.35 1.49
CA GLU A 50 -1.06 9.75 1.67
C GLU A 50 -0.10 9.91 2.85
N ARG A 51 -0.41 9.31 4.00
CA ARG A 51 0.49 9.35 5.17
C ARG A 51 1.81 8.64 4.92
N PHE A 52 1.82 7.56 4.14
CA PHE A 52 3.06 6.92 3.68
C PHE A 52 3.90 7.88 2.84
N PHE A 53 3.32 8.50 1.82
CA PHE A 53 4.05 9.43 0.94
C PHE A 53 4.56 10.67 1.68
N GLN A 54 3.78 11.22 2.61
CA GLN A 54 4.24 12.31 3.49
C GLN A 54 5.45 11.88 4.34
N THR A 55 5.44 10.64 4.86
CA THR A 55 6.56 10.10 5.63
C THR A 55 7.79 9.90 4.74
N LEU A 56 7.60 9.32 3.55
CA LEU A 56 8.67 9.15 2.56
C LEU A 56 9.31 10.49 2.20
N ALA A 57 8.51 11.49 1.83
CA ALA A 57 9.02 12.81 1.45
C ALA A 57 9.81 13.50 2.59
N ARG A 58 9.39 13.30 3.84
CA ARG A 58 10.05 13.88 5.01
C ARG A 58 11.36 13.16 5.36
N GLU A 59 11.35 11.83 5.29
CA GLU A 59 12.40 10.99 5.87
C GLU A 59 13.45 10.55 4.84
N LEU A 60 13.11 10.46 3.54
CA LEU A 60 14.02 9.95 2.51
C LEU A 60 15.33 10.73 2.41
N LYS A 61 15.31 12.05 2.65
CA LYS A 61 16.51 12.90 2.63
C LYS A 61 17.55 12.55 3.71
N PHE A 62 17.16 11.75 4.70
CA PHE A 62 18.03 11.23 5.76
C PHE A 62 18.47 9.79 5.49
N CYS A 63 18.16 9.25 4.31
CA CYS A 63 18.60 7.94 3.85
C CYS A 63 19.50 8.11 2.63
N VAL A 64 20.44 7.19 2.45
CA VAL A 64 21.31 7.07 1.28
C VAL A 64 20.47 6.87 0.02
N ASP A 65 19.44 6.03 0.11
CA ASP A 65 18.54 5.75 -1.01
C ASP A 65 17.15 5.24 -0.55
N HIS A 66 16.31 4.87 -1.53
CA HIS A 66 15.01 4.26 -1.28
C HIS A 66 15.09 2.88 -0.62
N HIS A 67 16.19 2.15 -0.81
CA HIS A 67 16.35 0.82 -0.22
C HIS A 67 16.56 0.94 1.29
N GLU A 68 17.45 1.84 1.73
CA GLU A 68 17.65 2.13 3.14
C GLU A 68 16.38 2.65 3.79
N PHE A 69 15.67 3.60 3.15
CA PHE A 69 14.37 4.06 3.63
C PHE A 69 13.40 2.89 3.82
N ARG A 70 13.30 2.00 2.83
CA ARG A 70 12.41 0.82 2.88
C ARG A 70 12.78 -0.11 4.03
N MET A 71 14.07 -0.35 4.24
CA MET A 71 14.55 -1.18 5.34
C MET A 71 14.20 -0.55 6.68
N ARG A 72 14.53 0.73 6.88
CA ARG A 72 14.20 1.49 8.08
C ARG A 72 12.70 1.49 8.37
N TYR A 73 11.88 1.86 7.39
CA TYR A 73 10.43 1.98 7.55
C TYR A 73 9.76 0.64 7.91
N ASN A 74 10.17 -0.46 7.27
CA ASN A 74 9.52 -1.76 7.42
C ASN A 74 10.06 -2.62 8.57
N HIS A 75 11.35 -2.48 8.93
CA HIS A 75 12.02 -3.39 9.85
C HIS A 75 12.55 -2.75 11.14
N PHE A 76 12.75 -1.42 11.17
CA PHE A 76 13.41 -0.77 12.31
C PHE A 76 12.60 0.36 12.96
N ARG A 77 11.65 0.98 12.23
CA ARG A 77 10.85 2.11 12.71
C ARG A 77 9.57 1.59 13.39
N PRO A 78 9.39 1.80 14.70
CA PRO A 78 8.10 1.58 15.37
C PRO A 78 7.01 2.49 14.81
N HIS A 79 5.78 1.97 14.70
CA HIS A 79 4.63 2.79 14.29
C HIS A 79 3.58 2.81 15.40
N THR A 80 3.14 3.99 15.80
CA THR A 80 2.10 4.17 16.82
C THR A 80 0.79 3.49 16.43
N SER A 81 0.41 3.55 15.14
CA SER A 81 -0.78 2.87 14.62
C SER A 81 -0.68 1.34 14.63
N LEU A 82 0.52 0.79 14.90
CA LEU A 82 0.80 -0.64 15.03
C LEU A 82 1.20 -0.99 16.47
N HIS A 83 0.80 -0.18 17.47
CA HIS A 83 1.12 -0.39 18.88
C HIS A 83 2.63 -0.52 19.15
N GLY A 84 3.44 0.29 18.46
CA GLY A 84 4.90 0.28 18.61
C GLY A 84 5.62 -0.83 17.84
N LYS A 85 4.89 -1.67 17.08
CA LYS A 85 5.50 -2.69 16.23
C LYS A 85 6.00 -2.11 14.90
N VAL A 86 6.87 -2.85 14.25
CA VAL A 86 7.33 -2.57 12.88
C VAL A 86 6.40 -3.27 11.86
N PRO A 87 6.25 -2.72 10.63
CA PRO A 87 5.36 -3.30 9.62
C PRO A 87 5.67 -4.76 9.28
N ALA A 88 6.95 -5.15 9.25
CA ALA A 88 7.35 -6.52 8.98
C ALA A 88 6.80 -7.50 10.02
N GLU A 89 6.86 -7.16 11.31
CA GLU A 89 6.35 -8.01 12.40
C GLU A 89 4.84 -8.24 12.25
N VAL A 90 4.09 -7.17 11.99
CA VAL A 90 2.64 -7.28 11.79
C VAL A 90 2.33 -8.10 10.53
N TYR A 91 3.05 -7.86 9.44
CA TYR A 91 2.84 -8.58 8.19
C TYR A 91 3.09 -10.09 8.32
N PHE A 92 4.18 -10.48 9.00
CA PHE A 92 4.52 -11.89 9.16
C PHE A 92 3.70 -12.60 10.24
N SER A 93 3.32 -11.91 11.32
CA SER A 93 2.43 -12.50 12.34
C SER A 93 1.05 -12.84 11.77
N LEU A 94 0.49 -12.01 10.88
CA LEU A 94 -0.77 -12.28 10.19
C LEU A 94 -0.71 -13.51 9.27
N ARG A 95 0.46 -13.88 8.72
CA ARG A 95 0.61 -15.07 7.86
C ARG A 95 0.65 -16.38 8.62
N HIS A 96 0.94 -16.35 9.92
CA HIS A 96 0.87 -17.55 10.76
C HIS A 96 -0.56 -17.88 11.23
N MET A 97 -1.52 -16.97 10.98
CA MET A 97 -2.92 -17.14 11.37
C MET A 97 -3.86 -17.43 10.19
N SER A 98 -3.33 -17.65 8.97
CA SER A 98 -4.08 -17.89 7.73
C SER A 98 -3.69 -19.20 7.07
#